data_AF-A0A3D0PWT4-F1
#
_entry.id   AF-A0A3D0PWT4-F1
#
_cell.length_a   1.000
_cell.length_b   1.000
_cell.length_c   1.000
_cell.angle_alpha   90.00
_cell.angle_beta   90.00
_cell.angle_gamma   90.00
#
_symmetry.space_group_name_H-M   'P 1'
#
loop_
_entity.id
_entity.type
_entity.pdbx_description
1 polymer ?
#
loop_
_entity_poly.entity_id
_entity_poly.type
_entity_poly.pdbx_seq_one_letter_code
_entity_poly.pdbx_strand_id
1 'polypeptide(L)' 'ERRQVFIDAAIDGKSYSQVAEEQGVKIGTVMGRLNRARTQLKRELANYAKERGYATAGKDRP' A
#
# COMPACT_ATOMS: atom_id res chain seq x y z
N GLU A 1 5.40 7.29 -11.46
CA GLU A 1 5.36 5.82 -11.63
C GLU A 1 4.88 5.02 -10.41
N ARG A 2 5.58 5.01 -9.26
CA ARG A 2 5.24 4.08 -8.15
C ARG A 2 3.87 4.29 -7.48
N ARG A 3 3.30 5.51 -7.54
CA ARG A 3 1.97 5.82 -6.97
C ARG A 3 0.81 5.34 -7.85
N GLN A 4 0.97 5.31 -9.17
CA GLN A 4 -0.13 4.98 -10.10
C GLN A 4 -0.57 3.52 -9.95
N VAL A 5 0.40 2.60 -9.89
CA VAL A 5 0.16 1.15 -9.67
C VAL A 5 -0.58 0.86 -8.36
N PHE A 6 -0.42 1.71 -7.35
CA PHE A 6 -1.10 1.54 -6.06
C PHE A 6 -2.56 2.00 -6.14
N ILE A 7 -2.85 3.08 -6.87
CA ILE A 7 -4.22 3.58 -7.07
C ILE A 7 -5.01 2.62 -7.95
N ASP A 8 -4.47 2.21 -9.10
CA ASP A 8 -5.17 1.36 -10.06
C ASP A 8 -5.54 -0.02 -9.46
N ALA A 9 -4.74 -0.54 -8.52
CA ALA A 9 -4.98 -1.83 -7.87
C ALA A 9 -5.76 -1.73 -6.54
N ALA A 10 -5.65 -0.61 -5.81
CA ALA A 10 -6.32 -0.45 -4.52
C ALA A 10 -7.64 0.34 -4.59
N ILE A 11 -7.86 1.14 -5.65
CA ILE A 11 -9.00 2.05 -5.81
C ILE A 11 -9.89 1.64 -6.99
N ASP A 12 -9.33 1.18 -8.12
CA ASP A 12 -10.12 0.87 -9.34
C ASP A 12 -10.61 -0.58 -9.45
N GLY A 13 -10.25 -1.47 -8.52
CA GLY A 13 -10.74 -2.86 -8.49
C GLY A 13 -10.22 -3.78 -9.61
N LYS A 14 -9.19 -3.38 -10.36
CA LYS A 14 -8.55 -4.21 -11.39
C LYS A 14 -7.80 -5.40 -10.79
N SER A 15 -7.80 -6.54 -11.47
CA SER A 15 -6.98 -7.69 -11.06
C SER A 15 -5.49 -7.38 -11.23
N TYR A 16 -4.64 -7.91 -10.34
CA TYR A 16 -3.18 -7.71 -10.43
C TYR A 16 -2.57 -8.20 -11.75
N SER A 17 -3.20 -9.18 -12.40
CA SER A 17 -2.85 -9.67 -13.73
C SER A 17 -3.11 -8.65 -14.82
N GLN A 18 -4.24 -7.93 -14.80
CA GLN A 18 -4.55 -6.89 -15.78
C GLN A 18 -3.59 -5.70 -15.64
N VAL A 19 -3.27 -5.29 -14.40
CA VAL A 19 -2.30 -4.22 -14.15
C VAL A 19 -0.90 -4.61 -14.65
N ALA A 20 -0.52 -5.88 -14.50
CA ALA A 20 0.74 -6.42 -14.99
C ALA A 20 0.82 -6.36 -16.53
N GLU A 21 -0.25 -6.75 -17.21
CA GLU A 21 -0.37 -6.72 -18.67
C GLU A 21 -0.37 -5.29 -19.22
N GLU A 22 -1.20 -4.39 -18.66
CA GLU A 22 -1.26 -2.97 -19.06
C GLU A 22 0.08 -2.25 -18.89
N GLN A 23 0.83 -2.57 -17.82
CA GLN A 23 2.13 -1.95 -17.55
C GLN A 23 3.33 -2.69 -18.14
N GLY A 24 3.11 -3.82 -18.82
CA GLY A 24 4.20 -4.62 -19.39
C GLY A 24 5.20 -5.17 -18.36
N VAL A 25 4.76 -5.42 -17.13
CA VAL A 25 5.61 -5.95 -16.03
C VAL A 25 5.05 -7.25 -15.49
N LYS A 26 5.91 -8.10 -14.90
CA LYS A 26 5.45 -9.34 -14.25
C LYS A 26 4.50 -9.05 -13.07
N ILE A 27 3.51 -9.91 -12.85
CA ILE A 27 2.60 -9.82 -11.69
C ILE A 27 3.34 -9.78 -10.34
N GLY A 28 4.47 -10.50 -10.22
CA GLY A 28 5.34 -10.44 -9.05
C GLY A 28 5.94 -9.05 -8.80
N THR A 29 6.22 -8.29 -9.86
CA THR A 29 6.67 -6.90 -9.78
C THR A 29 5.57 -5.98 -9.26
N VAL A 30 4.33 -6.19 -9.70
CA VAL A 30 3.15 -5.47 -9.21
C VAL A 30 2.96 -5.73 -7.72
N MET A 31 2.95 -7.00 -7.31
CA MET A 31 2.85 -7.39 -5.89
C MET A 31 3.98 -6.80 -5.03
N GLY A 32 5.22 -6.83 -5.54
CA GLY A 32 6.37 -6.22 -4.86
C GLY A 32 6.25 -4.69 -4.71
N ARG A 33 5.73 -3.99 -5.72
CA ARG A 33 5.45 -2.55 -5.66
C ARG A 33 4.36 -2.24 -4.62
N LEU A 34 3.28 -3.01 -4.59
CA LEU A 34 2.19 -2.87 -3.63
C LEU A 34 2.64 -3.09 -2.19
N ASN A 35 3.41 -4.15 -1.92
CA ASN A 35 3.88 -4.44 -0.57
C ASN A 35 4.79 -3.32 -0.03
N ARG A 36 5.69 -2.80 -0.87
CA ARG A 36 6.53 -1.64 -0.53
C ARG A 36 5.70 -0.39 -0.26
N ALA A 37 4.73 -0.09 -1.13
CA ALA A 37 3.84 1.05 -0.97
C ALA A 37 3.00 0.96 0.32
N ARG A 38 2.46 -0.22 0.65
CA ARG A 38 1.73 -0.45 1.92
C ARG A 38 2.64 -0.26 3.14
N THR A 39 3.88 -0.74 3.08
CA THR A 39 4.86 -0.55 4.16
C THR A 39 5.20 0.91 4.36
N GLN A 40 5.39 1.66 3.26
CA GLN A 40 5.65 3.09 3.31
C GLN A 40 4.46 3.85 3.90
N LEU A 41 3.25 3.58 3.41
CA LEU A 41 2.03 4.20 3.91
C LEU A 41 1.82 3.91 5.40
N LYS A 42 2.07 2.68 5.86
CA LYS A 42 1.98 2.33 7.28
C LYS A 42 2.93 3.16 8.14
N ARG A 43 4.16 3.43 7.67
CA ARG A 43 5.12 4.27 8.39
C ARG A 43 4.67 5.73 8.44
N GLU A 44 4.21 6.27 7.31
CA GLU A 44 3.67 7.63 7.22
C GLU A 44 2.46 7.82 8.16
N LEU A 45 1.54 6.84 8.17
CA LEU A 45 0.38 6.85 9.08
C LEU A 45 0.77 6.68 10.56
N ALA A 46 1.77 5.86 10.87
CA ALA A 46 2.26 5.72 12.24
C ALA A 46 2.89 7.02 12.76
N ASN A 47 3.64 7.72 11.91
CA ASN A 47 4.20 9.03 12.24
C ASN A 47 3.09 10.07 12.43
N TYR A 48 2.14 10.13 11.49
CA TYR A 48 0.97 11.01 11.59
C TYR A 48 0.16 10.75 12.88
N ALA A 49 -0.05 9.48 13.23
CA ALA A 49 -0.74 9.08 14.46
C ALA A 49 0.01 9.53 15.72
N LYS A 50 1.34 9.44 15.72
CA LYS A 50 2.18 9.90 16.83
C LYS A 50 2.11 11.42 17.00
N GLU A 51 2.21 12.17 15.91
CA GLU A 51 2.17 13.65 15.93
C GLU A 51 0.83 14.21 16.39
N ARG A 52 -0.27 13.52 16.06
CA ARG A 52 -1.63 13.93 16.43
C ARG A 52 -2.09 13.36 17.78
N GLY A 53 -1.26 12.60 18.48
CA GLY A 53 -1.63 11.98 19.76
C GLY A 53 -2.58 10.78 19.63
N TYR A 54 -2.78 10.23 18.43
CA TYR A 54 -3.55 8.99 18.22
C TYR A 54 -2.79 7.72 18.68
N ALA A 55 -1.51 7.85 19.05
CA ALA A 55 -0.68 6.75 19.55
C ALA A 55 -1.01 6.36 21.02
N THR A 56 -2.28 6.11 21.33
CA THR A 56 -2.73 5.55 22.61
C THR A 56 -3.93 4.63 22.43
N ALA A 57 -3.79 3.49 21.75
CA ALA A 57 -4.70 2.34 21.86
C ALA A 57 -4.18 1.17 21.02
N GLY A 58 -3.24 0.41 21.58
CA GLY A 58 -2.79 -0.86 20.97
C GLY A 58 -2.01 -1.75 21.93
N LYS A 59 -2.03 -1.42 23.23
CA LYS A 59 -1.58 -2.29 24.30
C LYS A 59 -2.82 -2.93 24.94
N ASP A 60 -3.60 -3.64 24.14
CA ASP A 60 -4.52 -4.68 24.61
C ASP A 60 -5.18 -5.36 23.42
N ARG A 61 -4.66 -6.53 23.05
CA ARG A 61 -5.50 -7.62 22.59
C ARG A 61 -4.86 -8.90 23.12
N PRO A 62 -5.58 -9.71 23.91
CA PRO A 62 -5.06 -10.92 24.55
C PRO A 62 -4.58 -11.95 23.53
#